data_AF-A0A3A9ST48-F1
#
_entry.id   AF-A0A3A9ST48-F1
#
_cell.length_a   1.000
_cell.length_b   1.000
_cell.length_c   1.000
_cell.angle_alpha   90.00
_cell.angle_beta   90.00
_cell.angle_gamma   90.00
#
_symmetry.space_group_name_H-M   'P 1'
#
loop_
_entity.id
_entity.type
_entity.pdbx_description
1 polymer ?
#
loop_
_entity_poly.entity_id
_entity_poly.type
_entity_poly.pdbx_seq_one_letter_code
_entity_poly.pdbx_strand_id
1 'polypeptide(L)'
;MSTEKTKITGVVDRAREVDQIRRAARQFAMQYFHFSKTLYESLGRDRAKELVQKTVYELAKDRAEKMRRKAQDEGKGTDTVEDFMAVIDLPFDGWIPEWGENHCPYAEVWRSYFDEYPWFREFAPFYCDVIDTTTIETFTHKLSHHITQNVINSGTACLREYYPSEKVEKGEYTYES
;
A
#
# COMPACT_ATOMS: atom_id res chain seq x y z
N MET A 1 -18.37 19.93 2.99
CA MET A 1 -18.04 20.67 4.23
C MET A 1 -16.59 20.38 4.53
N SER A 2 -15.72 21.39 4.46
CA SER A 2 -14.34 21.27 4.90
C SER A 2 -14.37 21.08 6.41
N THR A 3 -14.06 19.87 6.90
CA THR A 3 -13.82 19.69 8.34
C THR A 3 -12.62 20.52 8.70
N GLU A 4 -12.80 21.56 9.52
CA GLU A 4 -11.69 22.25 10.17
C GLU A 4 -10.74 21.18 10.72
N LYS A 5 -9.46 21.23 10.32
CA LYS A 5 -8.45 20.32 10.85
C LYS A 5 -8.42 20.53 12.35
N THR A 6 -8.90 19.54 13.10
CA THR A 6 -8.92 19.59 14.57
C THR A 6 -7.49 19.85 15.04
N LYS A 7 -7.28 20.95 15.77
CA LYS A 7 -5.95 21.26 16.32
C LYS A 7 -5.58 20.19 17.33
N ILE A 8 -4.54 19.41 17.02
CA ILE A 8 -3.97 18.46 17.98
C ILE A 8 -3.28 19.28 19.08
N THR A 9 -3.68 19.05 20.34
CA THR A 9 -3.08 19.69 21.51
C THR A 9 -2.48 18.62 22.44
N GLY A 10 -1.36 18.92 23.09
CA GLY A 10 -0.64 17.99 23.97
C GLY A 10 0.53 17.28 23.28
N VAL A 11 1.28 16.50 24.05
CA VAL A 11 2.42 15.69 23.57
C VAL A 11 1.99 14.23 23.55
N VAL A 12 2.19 13.55 22.42
CA VAL A 12 2.05 12.10 22.31
C VAL A 12 3.44 11.49 22.37
N ASP A 13 3.63 10.54 23.27
CA ASP A 13 4.87 9.77 23.34
C ASP A 13 5.04 8.91 22.08
N ARG A 14 6.25 8.87 21.52
CA ARG A 14 6.54 8.15 20.27
C ARG A 14 6.19 6.66 20.38
N ALA A 15 6.49 6.01 21.52
CA ALA A 15 6.17 4.59 21.67
C ALA A 15 4.65 4.37 21.67
N ARG A 16 3.89 5.28 22.30
CA ARG A 16 2.42 5.25 22.23
C ARG A 16 1.91 5.46 20.80
N GLU A 17 2.46 6.41 20.05
CA GLU A 17 2.08 6.66 18.65
C GLU A 17 2.31 5.41 17.78
N VAL A 18 3.52 4.86 17.82
CA VAL A 18 3.89 3.64 17.09
C VAL A 18 2.94 2.49 17.44
N ASP A 19 2.64 2.28 18.73
CA ASP A 19 1.71 1.24 19.17
C ASP A 19 0.29 1.45 18.60
N GLN A 20 -0.24 2.68 18.62
CA GLN A 20 -1.57 2.96 18.10
C GLN A 20 -1.64 2.78 16.57
N ILE A 21 -0.64 3.25 15.82
CA ILE A 21 -0.55 3.04 14.36
C ILE A 21 -0.51 1.54 14.06
N ARG A 22 0.32 0.78 14.77
CA ARG A 22 0.42 -0.68 14.55
C ARG A 22 -0.85 -1.42 14.94
N ARG A 23 -1.58 -1.01 15.98
CA ARG A 23 -2.90 -1.60 16.30
C ARG A 23 -3.88 -1.44 15.15
N ALA A 24 -3.98 -0.22 14.59
CA ALA A 24 -4.84 0.04 13.44
C ALA A 24 -4.38 -0.78 12.22
N ALA A 25 -3.08 -0.82 11.94
CA ALA A 25 -2.51 -1.58 10.83
C ALA A 25 -2.78 -3.09 10.96
N ARG A 26 -2.67 -3.66 12.16
CA ARG A 26 -2.95 -5.08 12.41
C ARG A 26 -4.43 -5.40 12.23
N GLN A 27 -5.34 -4.55 12.70
CA GLN A 27 -6.78 -4.72 12.46
C GLN A 27 -7.11 -4.66 10.96
N PHE A 28 -6.50 -3.74 10.22
CA PHE A 28 -6.61 -3.70 8.76
C PHE A 28 -6.09 -4.99 8.12
N ALA A 29 -4.92 -5.49 8.53
CA ALA A 29 -4.35 -6.73 8.00
C ALA A 29 -5.28 -7.93 8.23
N MET A 30 -5.86 -8.05 9.43
CA MET A 30 -6.87 -9.08 9.73
C MET A 30 -8.10 -8.93 8.83
N GLN A 31 -8.59 -7.70 8.66
CA GLN A 31 -9.75 -7.45 7.81
C GLN A 31 -9.48 -7.78 6.35
N TYR A 32 -8.30 -7.42 5.81
CA TYR A 32 -7.90 -7.76 4.44
C TYR A 32 -7.86 -9.29 4.22
N PHE A 33 -7.32 -10.04 5.19
CA PHE A 33 -7.35 -11.50 5.17
C PHE A 33 -8.78 -12.02 5.14
N HIS A 34 -9.65 -11.58 6.05
CA HIS A 34 -11.03 -12.06 6.12
C HIS A 34 -11.85 -11.69 4.89
N PHE A 35 -11.63 -10.51 4.28
CA PHE A 35 -12.24 -10.16 3.00
C PHE A 35 -11.77 -11.11 1.89
N SER A 36 -10.46 -11.32 1.78
CA SER A 36 -9.88 -12.23 0.78
C SER A 36 -10.40 -13.66 0.96
N LYS A 37 -10.45 -14.15 2.21
CA LYS A 37 -10.98 -15.47 2.56
C LYS A 37 -12.46 -15.61 2.18
N THR A 38 -13.28 -14.62 2.51
CA THR A 38 -14.71 -14.62 2.18
C THR A 38 -14.92 -14.70 0.67
N LEU A 39 -14.16 -13.92 -0.11
CA LEU A 39 -14.22 -13.97 -1.58
C LEU A 39 -13.73 -15.33 -2.12
N TYR A 40 -12.62 -15.83 -1.58
CA TYR A 40 -12.02 -17.11 -1.97
C TYR A 40 -12.99 -18.27 -1.75
N GLU A 41 -13.60 -18.35 -0.56
CA GLU A 41 -14.54 -19.41 -0.20
C GLU A 41 -15.86 -19.31 -0.99
N SER A 42 -16.32 -18.09 -1.28
CA SER A 42 -17.62 -17.87 -1.95
C SER A 42 -17.55 -18.00 -3.47
N LEU A 43 -16.43 -17.60 -4.09
CA LEU A 43 -16.31 -17.43 -5.54
C LEU A 43 -15.20 -18.28 -6.17
N GLY A 44 -14.41 -18.97 -5.35
CA GLY A 44 -13.22 -19.68 -5.79
C GLY A 44 -12.03 -18.75 -6.05
N ARG A 45 -10.86 -19.38 -6.24
CA ARG A 45 -9.56 -18.70 -6.32
C ARG A 45 -9.51 -17.60 -7.38
N ASP A 46 -9.83 -17.91 -8.62
CA ASP A 46 -9.54 -17.01 -9.74
C ASP A 46 -10.41 -15.76 -9.70
N ARG A 47 -11.71 -15.93 -9.39
CA ARG A 47 -12.63 -14.79 -9.24
C ARG A 47 -12.30 -13.95 -8.01
N ALA A 48 -11.90 -14.58 -6.90
CA ALA A 48 -11.46 -13.86 -5.71
C ALA A 48 -10.20 -13.03 -5.99
N LYS A 49 -9.23 -13.60 -6.70
CA LYS A 49 -7.98 -12.92 -7.07
C LYS A 49 -8.26 -11.65 -7.88
N GLU A 50 -9.06 -11.76 -8.93
CA GLU A 50 -9.46 -10.63 -9.77
C GLU A 50 -10.10 -9.51 -8.93
N LEU A 51 -11.06 -9.87 -8.06
CA LEU A 51 -11.78 -8.90 -7.24
C LEU A 51 -10.91 -8.23 -6.18
N VAL A 52 -10.01 -8.99 -5.55
CA VAL A 52 -9.07 -8.44 -4.56
C VAL A 52 -8.10 -7.47 -5.25
N GLN A 53 -7.52 -7.87 -6.38
CA GLN A 53 -6.62 -7.02 -7.16
C GLN A 53 -7.33 -5.73 -7.61
N LYS A 54 -8.54 -5.85 -8.18
CA LYS A 54 -9.35 -4.70 -8.58
C LYS A 54 -9.65 -3.76 -7.41
N THR A 55 -10.02 -4.31 -6.26
CA THR A 55 -10.33 -3.49 -5.07
C THR A 55 -9.12 -2.67 -4.61
N VAL A 56 -7.92 -3.27 -4.62
CA VAL A 56 -6.69 -2.56 -4.26
C VAL A 56 -6.32 -1.52 -5.33
N TYR A 57 -6.48 -1.84 -6.61
CA TYR A 57 -6.26 -0.92 -7.73
C TYR A 57 -7.12 0.35 -7.60
N GLU A 58 -8.43 0.20 -7.41
CA GLU A 58 -9.36 1.33 -7.31
C GLU A 58 -9.03 2.23 -6.11
N LEU A 59 -8.69 1.64 -4.96
CA LEU A 59 -8.21 2.38 -3.79
C LEU A 59 -6.93 3.16 -4.11
N ALA A 60 -5.96 2.52 -4.74
CA ALA A 60 -4.67 3.11 -5.06
C ALA A 60 -4.82 4.28 -6.04
N LYS A 61 -5.66 4.11 -7.08
CA LYS A 61 -5.97 5.15 -8.07
C LYS A 61 -6.61 6.37 -7.42
N ASP A 62 -7.68 6.18 -6.65
CA ASP A 62 -8.36 7.29 -5.94
C ASP A 62 -7.39 8.04 -5.01
N ARG A 63 -6.59 7.31 -4.24
CA ARG A 63 -5.58 7.89 -3.35
C ARG A 63 -4.52 8.67 -4.13
N ALA A 64 -3.98 8.12 -5.22
CA ALA A 64 -2.94 8.74 -6.02
C ALA A 64 -3.43 9.98 -6.76
N GLU A 65 -4.63 9.97 -7.32
CA GLU A 65 -5.24 11.16 -7.93
C GLU A 65 -5.43 12.30 -6.93
N LYS A 66 -5.82 11.98 -5.68
CA LYS A 66 -5.90 12.98 -4.59
C LYS A 66 -4.52 13.55 -4.26
N MET A 67 -3.49 12.71 -4.14
CA MET A 67 -2.11 13.16 -3.89
C MET A 67 -1.58 14.02 -5.05
N ARG A 68 -1.83 13.63 -6.30
CA ARG A 68 -1.41 14.38 -7.49
C ARG A 68 -2.08 15.75 -7.54
N ARG A 69 -3.40 15.83 -7.32
CA ARG A 69 -4.13 17.12 -7.22
C ARG A 69 -3.57 18.00 -6.11
N LYS A 70 -3.34 17.44 -4.91
CA LYS A 70 -2.73 18.18 -3.81
C LYS A 70 -1.35 18.75 -4.18
N ALA A 71 -0.49 17.95 -4.84
CA ALA A 71 0.81 18.43 -5.30
C ALA A 71 0.67 19.61 -6.26
N GLN A 72 -0.24 19.51 -7.24
CA GLN A 72 -0.52 20.57 -8.21
C GLN A 72 -1.08 21.83 -7.53
N ASP A 73 -2.01 21.70 -6.60
CA ASP A 73 -2.58 22.81 -5.83
C ASP A 73 -1.52 23.51 -4.96
N GLU A 74 -0.51 22.77 -4.50
CA GLU A 74 0.65 23.28 -3.75
C GLU A 74 1.78 23.79 -4.66
N GLY A 75 1.62 23.75 -6.00
CA GLY A 75 2.63 24.18 -6.97
C GLY A 75 3.87 23.28 -7.04
N LYS A 76 3.76 22.02 -6.62
CA LYS A 76 4.82 21.01 -6.64
C LYS A 76 4.83 20.25 -7.98
N GLY A 77 5.98 19.64 -8.27
CA GLY A 77 6.10 18.69 -9.38
C GLY A 77 5.30 17.42 -9.11
N THR A 78 5.19 16.58 -10.14
CA THR A 78 4.47 15.31 -10.06
C THR A 78 5.18 14.17 -10.76
N ASP A 79 6.37 14.37 -11.31
CA ASP A 79 6.88 13.49 -12.37
C ASP A 79 8.06 12.61 -11.90
N THR A 80 8.43 12.75 -10.62
CA THR A 80 9.58 12.11 -9.99
C THR A 80 9.19 11.38 -8.70
N VAL A 81 10.08 10.53 -8.20
CA VAL A 81 9.89 9.88 -6.89
C VAL A 81 9.98 10.92 -5.78
N GLU A 82 10.84 11.92 -5.93
CA GLU A 82 10.99 13.04 -4.99
C GLU A 82 9.68 13.83 -4.84
N ASP A 83 9.01 14.12 -5.97
CA ASP A 83 7.69 14.77 -5.98
C ASP A 83 6.64 13.95 -5.23
N PHE A 84 6.63 12.64 -5.47
CA PHE A 84 5.74 11.70 -4.78
C PHE A 84 5.99 11.70 -3.27
N MET A 85 7.24 11.58 -2.85
CA MET A 85 7.64 11.59 -1.44
C MET A 85 7.31 12.91 -0.75
N ALA A 86 7.26 14.04 -1.48
CA ALA A 86 6.93 15.35 -0.93
C ALA A 86 5.44 15.52 -0.55
N VAL A 87 4.56 14.60 -0.96
CA VAL A 87 3.11 14.66 -0.65
C VAL A 87 2.54 13.36 -0.11
N ILE A 88 3.37 12.33 0.06
CA ILE A 88 2.97 11.01 0.53
C ILE A 88 2.22 11.07 1.88
N ASP A 89 1.22 10.21 2.02
CA ASP A 89 0.34 10.14 3.20
C ASP A 89 0.51 8.82 3.98
N LEU A 90 1.63 8.10 3.78
CA LEU A 90 1.90 6.84 4.46
C LEU A 90 2.30 7.08 5.93
N PRO A 91 1.74 6.31 6.88
CA PRO A 91 2.07 6.42 8.31
C PRO A 91 3.37 5.68 8.66
N PHE A 92 4.51 6.20 8.19
CA PHE A 92 5.82 5.55 8.30
C PHE A 92 6.24 5.22 9.74
N ASP A 93 5.78 5.97 10.74
CA ASP A 93 6.15 5.72 12.14
C ASP A 93 5.70 4.34 12.65
N GLY A 94 4.72 3.70 12.00
CA GLY A 94 4.35 2.31 12.31
C GLY A 94 5.29 1.25 11.74
N TRP A 95 6.14 1.61 10.77
CA TRP A 95 7.02 0.73 10.01
C TRP A 95 8.47 0.98 10.40
N ILE A 96 8.97 0.24 11.39
CA ILE A 96 10.29 0.48 12.00
C ILE A 96 11.35 -0.44 11.36
N PRO A 97 12.23 0.06 10.47
CA PRO A 97 13.16 -0.79 9.70
C PRO A 97 14.08 -1.65 10.57
N GLU A 98 14.46 -1.14 11.76
CA GLU A 98 15.34 -1.81 12.71
C GLU A 98 14.72 -3.10 13.29
N TRP A 99 13.42 -3.32 13.10
CA TRP A 99 12.72 -4.53 13.56
C TRP A 99 12.78 -5.69 12.55
N GLY A 100 13.55 -5.54 11.46
CA GLY A 100 13.82 -6.61 10.49
C GLY A 100 12.53 -7.14 9.87
N GLU A 101 12.30 -8.45 9.94
CA GLU A 101 11.11 -9.10 9.35
C GLU A 101 9.77 -8.58 9.90
N ASN A 102 9.79 -7.95 11.08
CA ASN A 102 8.62 -7.40 11.76
C ASN A 102 8.48 -5.88 11.61
N HIS A 103 9.33 -5.24 10.78
CA HIS A 103 9.17 -3.82 10.46
C HIS A 103 7.76 -3.54 9.93
N CYS A 104 7.24 -4.41 9.07
CA CYS A 104 5.91 -4.31 8.49
C CYS A 104 4.84 -4.98 9.39
N PRO A 105 3.90 -4.23 10.00
CA PRO A 105 2.83 -4.80 10.82
C PRO A 105 1.85 -5.67 10.00
N TYR A 106 1.75 -5.46 8.68
CA TYR A 106 0.93 -6.32 7.82
C TYR A 106 1.56 -7.70 7.65
N ALA A 107 2.86 -7.75 7.37
CA ALA A 107 3.57 -9.02 7.21
C ALA A 107 3.59 -9.82 8.52
N GLU A 108 3.74 -9.16 9.67
CA GLU A 108 3.62 -9.77 11.00
C GLU A 108 2.31 -10.57 11.13
N VAL A 109 1.18 -9.96 10.74
CA VAL A 109 -0.15 -10.59 10.82
C VAL A 109 -0.35 -11.62 9.71
N TRP A 110 -0.09 -11.26 8.45
CA TRP A 110 -0.41 -12.12 7.32
C TRP A 110 0.38 -13.42 7.30
N ARG A 111 1.65 -13.42 7.73
CA ARG A 111 2.44 -14.64 7.84
C ARG A 111 1.84 -15.65 8.82
N SER A 112 1.13 -15.19 9.86
CA SER A 112 0.47 -16.09 10.82
C SER A 112 -0.66 -16.92 10.22
N TYR A 113 -1.25 -16.47 9.10
CA TYR A 113 -2.30 -17.22 8.41
C TYR A 113 -1.76 -18.26 7.43
N PHE A 114 -0.48 -18.22 7.08
CA PHE A 114 0.02 -18.98 5.93
C PHE A 114 0.07 -20.49 6.13
N ASP A 115 0.15 -20.97 7.36
CA ASP A 115 0.18 -22.41 7.65
C ASP A 115 -1.24 -23.01 7.56
N GLU A 116 -2.25 -22.28 8.04
CA GLU A 116 -3.66 -22.69 7.96
C GLU A 116 -4.28 -22.38 6.59
N TYR A 117 -3.84 -21.30 5.93
CA TYR A 117 -4.35 -20.81 4.66
C TYR A 117 -3.22 -20.58 3.63
N PRO A 118 -2.59 -21.64 3.09
CA PRO A 118 -1.46 -21.50 2.18
C PRO A 118 -1.76 -20.69 0.91
N TRP A 119 -3.01 -20.72 0.44
CA TRP A 119 -3.45 -19.92 -0.71
C TRP A 119 -3.29 -18.41 -0.47
N PHE A 120 -3.31 -17.96 0.79
CA PHE A 120 -3.20 -16.54 1.12
C PHE A 120 -1.80 -15.97 0.86
N ARG A 121 -0.77 -16.83 0.72
CA ARG A 121 0.57 -16.41 0.27
C ARG A 121 0.55 -15.74 -1.10
N GLU A 122 -0.38 -16.12 -1.96
CA GLU A 122 -0.58 -15.47 -3.27
C GLU A 122 -1.31 -14.12 -3.14
N PHE A 123 -2.26 -14.02 -2.20
CA PHE A 123 -3.15 -12.86 -2.08
C PHE A 123 -2.53 -11.72 -1.26
N ALA A 124 -1.83 -12.03 -0.16
CA ALA A 124 -1.26 -11.02 0.73
C ALA A 124 -0.36 -10.01 0.01
N PRO A 125 0.53 -10.41 -0.93
CA PRO A 125 1.37 -9.47 -1.66
C PRO A 125 0.61 -8.52 -2.59
N PHE A 126 -0.63 -8.84 -3.03
CA PHE A 126 -1.39 -7.96 -3.92
C PHE A 126 -1.63 -6.60 -3.28
N TYR A 127 -1.85 -6.55 -1.97
CA TYR A 127 -2.00 -5.26 -1.31
C TYR A 127 -0.77 -4.38 -1.55
N CYS A 128 0.44 -4.90 -1.32
CA CYS A 128 1.66 -4.13 -1.48
C CYS A 128 1.97 -3.82 -2.95
N ASP A 129 1.93 -4.82 -3.82
CA ASP A 129 2.37 -4.64 -5.20
C ASP A 129 1.39 -3.78 -6.00
N VAL A 130 0.09 -4.06 -5.91
CA VAL A 130 -0.93 -3.29 -6.63
C VAL A 130 -0.99 -1.86 -6.10
N ILE A 131 -0.98 -1.66 -4.78
CA ILE A 131 -1.09 -0.30 -4.22
C ILE A 131 0.11 0.55 -4.60
N ASP A 132 1.32 0.00 -4.51
CA ASP A 132 2.54 0.74 -4.79
C ASP A 132 2.65 1.04 -6.30
N THR A 133 2.30 0.06 -7.15
CA THR A 133 2.41 0.19 -8.62
C THR A 133 1.41 1.20 -9.14
N THR A 134 0.15 1.02 -8.81
CA THR A 134 -0.89 1.95 -9.24
C THR A 134 -0.65 3.34 -8.66
N THR A 135 -0.17 3.45 -7.42
CA THR A 135 0.11 4.75 -6.83
C THR A 135 1.16 5.52 -7.61
N ILE A 136 2.32 4.91 -7.92
CA ILE A 136 3.38 5.64 -8.62
C ILE A 136 2.99 5.95 -10.06
N GLU A 137 2.33 5.01 -10.75
CA GLU A 137 1.93 5.20 -12.13
C GLU A 137 0.87 6.31 -12.24
N THR A 138 -0.14 6.30 -11.36
CA THR A 138 -1.20 7.32 -11.34
C THR A 138 -0.68 8.66 -10.80
N PHE A 139 0.22 8.66 -9.82
CA PHE A 139 0.78 9.91 -9.33
C PHE A 139 1.66 10.57 -10.38
N THR A 140 2.50 9.80 -11.09
CA THR A 140 3.51 10.36 -11.98
C THR A 140 3.14 10.46 -13.44
N HIS A 141 2.24 9.59 -13.92
CA HIS A 141 1.96 9.39 -15.34
C HIS A 141 3.22 9.12 -16.17
N LYS A 142 4.30 8.62 -15.52
CA LYS A 142 5.62 8.47 -16.15
C LYS A 142 6.41 7.29 -15.64
N LEU A 143 6.41 7.09 -14.33
CA LEU A 143 7.16 6.04 -13.68
C LEU A 143 6.26 4.83 -13.41
N SER A 144 6.86 3.65 -13.47
CA SER A 144 6.34 2.44 -12.84
C SER A 144 7.38 1.94 -11.83
N HIS A 145 7.07 0.88 -11.10
CA HIS A 145 8.04 0.21 -10.25
C HIS A 145 7.83 -1.30 -10.26
N HIS A 146 8.80 -2.02 -9.72
CA HIS A 146 8.63 -3.42 -9.38
C HIS A 146 9.28 -3.70 -8.03
N ILE A 147 8.68 -4.61 -7.28
CA ILE A 147 9.20 -5.05 -5.99
C ILE A 147 10.34 -6.04 -6.22
N THR A 148 11.52 -5.76 -5.66
CA THR A 148 12.69 -6.65 -5.70
C THR A 148 12.77 -7.53 -4.45
N GLN A 149 12.17 -7.08 -3.33
CA GLN A 149 12.05 -7.88 -2.12
C GLN A 149 10.78 -7.49 -1.36
N ASN A 150 10.02 -8.48 -0.87
CA ASN A 150 8.85 -8.25 -0.03
C ASN A 150 8.94 -9.10 1.24
N VAL A 151 8.98 -8.44 2.39
CA VAL A 151 9.07 -9.08 3.73
C VAL A 151 7.90 -10.03 4.04
N ILE A 152 6.79 -9.93 3.32
CA ILE A 152 5.68 -10.90 3.38
C ILE A 152 6.16 -12.27 2.92
N ASN A 153 6.97 -12.31 1.85
CA ASN A 153 7.40 -13.54 1.19
C ASN A 153 8.79 -13.99 1.66
N SER A 154 9.73 -13.05 1.82
CA SER A 154 11.10 -13.36 2.20
C SER A 154 11.93 -12.14 2.61
N GLY A 155 13.00 -12.40 3.36
CA GLY A 155 13.98 -11.40 3.78
C GLY A 155 13.44 -10.43 4.84
N THR A 156 14.18 -9.34 5.07
CA THR A 156 13.98 -8.43 6.21
C THR A 156 13.49 -7.03 5.82
N ALA A 157 13.26 -6.77 4.53
CA ALA A 157 12.94 -5.46 3.97
C ALA A 157 11.90 -5.55 2.84
N CYS A 158 11.28 -4.41 2.52
CA CYS A 158 10.46 -4.20 1.34
C CYS A 158 11.19 -3.28 0.37
N LEU A 159 11.84 -3.86 -0.65
CA LEU A 159 12.67 -3.15 -1.61
C LEU A 159 11.98 -3.10 -2.97
N ARG A 160 12.23 -2.02 -3.72
CA ARG A 160 11.62 -1.76 -5.02
C ARG A 160 12.52 -0.89 -5.88
N GLU A 161 12.33 -0.99 -7.18
CA GLU A 161 13.02 -0.18 -8.18
C GLU A 161 12.02 0.58 -9.03
N TYR A 162 12.18 1.90 -9.10
CA TYR A 162 11.37 2.78 -9.94
C TYR A 162 12.04 2.96 -11.29
N TYR A 163 11.25 2.98 -12.37
CA TYR A 163 11.76 3.10 -13.73
C TYR A 163 10.78 3.89 -14.63
N PRO A 164 11.26 4.64 -15.63
CA PRO A 164 10.39 5.25 -16.65
C PRO A 164 9.64 4.19 -17.45
N SER A 165 8.36 4.43 -17.75
CA SER A 165 7.51 3.50 -18.48
C SER A 165 6.77 4.21 -19.63
N GLU A 166 7.14 3.89 -20.86
CA GLU A 166 6.45 4.40 -22.05
C GLU A 166 4.95 4.03 -22.09
N LYS A 167 4.58 2.90 -21.47
CA LYS A 167 3.18 2.48 -21.36
C LYS A 167 2.41 3.44 -20.47
N VAL A 168 2.95 3.77 -19.31
CA VAL A 168 2.33 4.70 -18.37
C VAL A 168 2.22 6.10 -18.99
N GLU A 169 3.25 6.54 -19.72
CA GLU A 169 3.20 7.81 -20.47
C GLU A 169 2.08 7.84 -21.54
N LYS A 170 1.69 6.68 -22.07
CA LYS A 170 0.56 6.51 -23.01
C LYS A 170 -0.79 6.31 -22.30
N GLY A 171 -0.82 6.29 -20.97
CA GLY A 171 -2.02 6.02 -20.17
C GLY A 171 -2.37 4.54 -20.05
N GLU A 172 -1.42 3.63 -20.31
CA GLU A 172 -1.58 2.20 -20.10
C GLU A 172 -0.99 1.81 -18.73
N TYR A 173 -1.85 1.56 -17.75
CA TYR A 173 -1.46 1.24 -16.37
C TYR A 173 -1.37 -0.27 -16.12
N THR A 174 -0.43 -0.72 -15.29
CA THR A 174 -0.11 -2.15 -15.10
C THR A 174 -1.30 -2.98 -14.61
N TYR A 175 -2.14 -2.39 -13.77
CA TYR A 175 -3.25 -3.05 -13.10
C TYR A 175 -4.63 -2.58 -13.57
N GLU A 176 -4.70 -1.76 -14.62
CA GLU A 176 -5.97 -1.35 -15.22
C GLU A 176 -6.48 -2.47 -16.14
N SER A 177 -7.57 -3.12 -15.70
CA SER A 177 -8.23 -4.25 -16.37
C SER A 177 -9.73 -4.04 -16.51
#